data_AF-A0A1H0Q8F6-F1
#
_entry.id   AF-A0A1H0Q8F6-F1
#
_cell.length_a   1.000
_cell.length_b   1.000
_cell.length_c   1.000
_cell.angle_alpha   90.00
_cell.angle_beta   90.00
_cell.angle_gamma   90.00
#
_symmetry.space_group_name_H-M   'P 1'
#
loop_
_entity.id
_entity.type
_entity.pdbx_description
1 polymer ?
#
loop_
_entity_poly.entity_id
_entity_poly.type
_entity_poly.pdbx_seq_one_letter_code
_entity_poly.pdbx_strand_id
1 'polypeptide(L)' 'MPFGADEVRWDRVCAPGADGHWRAWITVHVDAGALWRLGLHPDQPTAVVNSPSPPGWWHTAGERYARQRSGGRPVS' A
#
# COMPACT_ATOMS: atom_id res chain seq x y z
N MET A 1 16.18 -8.28 -9.19
CA MET A 1 15.04 -8.04 -8.28
C MET A 1 15.60 -7.44 -7.00
N PRO A 2 15.10 -6.28 -6.52
CA PRO A 2 15.67 -5.58 -5.36
C PRO A 2 15.34 -6.24 -4.01
N PHE A 3 14.50 -7.27 -4.00
CA PHE A 3 14.09 -8.03 -2.83
C PHE A 3 14.43 -9.52 -2.98
N GLY A 4 14.80 -10.15 -1.87
CA GLY A 4 14.88 -11.60 -1.74
C GLY A 4 13.49 -12.24 -1.73
N ALA A 5 13.43 -13.56 -1.96
CA ALA A 5 12.17 -14.30 -2.02
C ALA A 5 11.35 -14.21 -0.73
N ASP A 6 12.01 -14.17 0.43
CA ASP A 6 11.37 -14.13 1.74
C ASP A 6 11.06 -12.71 2.23
N GLU A 7 11.49 -11.69 1.49
CA GLU A 7 11.36 -10.28 1.89
C GLU A 7 10.10 -9.61 1.34
N VAL A 8 9.38 -10.31 0.46
CA VAL A 8 8.12 -9.85 -0.12
C VAL A 8 7.11 -10.97 -0.06
N ARG A 9 5.96 -10.69 0.56
CA ARG A 9 4.78 -11.56 0.51
C ARG A 9 3.61 -10.78 -0.03
N TRP A 10 2.72 -11.46 -0.76
CA TRP A 10 1.47 -10.87 -1.21
C TRP A 10 0.28 -11.71 -0.74
N ASP A 11 -0.70 -11.02 -0.18
CA ASP A 11 -1.99 -11.61 0.14
C ASP A 11 -3.00 -11.16 -0.92
N ARG A 12 -3.83 -12.08 -1.40
CA ARG A 12 -4.88 -11.77 -2.38
C ARG A 12 -6.24 -12.11 -1.81
N VAL A 13 -7.19 -11.19 -1.99
CA VAL A 13 -8.60 -11.39 -1.69
C VAL A 13 -9.43 -11.08 -2.93
N CYS A 14 -10.38 -11.95 -3.25
CA CYS A 14 -11.43 -11.70 -4.23
C CYS A 14 -12.77 -11.79 -3.52
N ALA A 15 -13.60 -10.74 -3.58
CA ALA A 15 -14.93 -10.75 -2.98
C ALA A 15 -15.89 -9.87 -3.78
N PRO A 16 -17.20 -10.17 -3.77
CA PRO A 16 -18.20 -9.24 -4.29
C PRO A 16 -18.20 -7.94 -3.47
N GLY A 17 -18.23 -6.80 -4.16
CA GLY A 17 -18.41 -5.48 -3.55
C GLY A 17 -19.84 -5.25 -3.09
N ALA A 18 -20.07 -4.14 -2.37
CA ALA A 18 -21.41 -3.73 -1.95
C ALA A 18 -22.37 -3.45 -3.12
N ASP A 19 -21.83 -3.27 -4.33
CA ASP A 19 -22.54 -3.12 -5.60
C ASP A 19 -22.79 -4.46 -6.32
N GLY A 20 -22.41 -5.59 -5.72
CA GLY A 20 -22.53 -6.93 -6.31
C GLY A 20 -21.47 -7.25 -7.38
N HIS A 21 -20.62 -6.29 -7.74
CA HIS A 21 -19.53 -6.53 -8.68
C HIS A 21 -18.35 -7.20 -7.99
N TRP A 22 -17.80 -8.25 -8.59
CA TRP A 22 -16.57 -8.89 -8.10
C TRP A 22 -15.40 -7.92 -8.12
N ARG A 23 -14.73 -7.80 -6.98
CA ARG A 23 -13.51 -7.00 -6.82
C ARG A 23 -12.38 -7.89 -6.33
N ALA A 24 -11.16 -7.53 -6.70
CA ALA A 24 -9.96 -8.19 -6.25
C ALA A 24 -8.98 -7.16 -5.68
N TRP A 25 -8.30 -7.54 -4.61
CA TRP A 25 -7.26 -6.75 -3.98
C TRP A 25 -6.03 -7.61 -3.76
N ILE A 26 -4.87 -6.98 -3.88
CA ILE A 26 -3.59 -7.54 -3.47
C ILE A 26 -3.01 -6.60 -2.42
N THR A 27 -2.59 -7.16 -1.30
CA THR A 27 -1.79 -6.47 -0.29
C THR A 27 -0.37 -7.00 -0.40
N VAL A 28 0.57 -6.12 -0.72
CA VAL A 28 2.00 -6.46 -0.78
C VAL A 28 2.62 -6.02 0.54
N HIS A 29 3.23 -6.96 1.23
CA HIS A 29 4.03 -6.71 2.41
C HIS A 29 5.50 -6.85 2.02
N VAL A 30 6.30 -5.90 2.48
CA VAL A 30 7.75 -5.87 2.29
C VAL A 30 8.39 -5.81 3.66
N ASP A 31 9.41 -6.63 3.90
CA ASP A 31 10.22 -6.52 5.11
C ASP A 31 10.79 -5.10 5.23
N ALA A 32 10.68 -4.49 6.41
CA ALA A 32 11.14 -3.13 6.61
C ALA A 32 12.66 -3.03 6.37
N GLY A 33 13.45 -3.99 6.87
CA GLY A 33 14.89 -4.05 6.64
C GLY A 33 15.27 -4.02 5.16
N ALA A 34 14.48 -4.68 4.31
CA ALA A 34 14.69 -4.68 2.86
C ALA A 34 14.50 -3.30 2.20
N LEU A 35 13.72 -2.39 2.80
CA LEU A 35 13.52 -1.03 2.28
C LEU A 35 14.78 -0.16 2.36
N TRP A 36 15.75 -0.53 3.21
CA TRP A 36 17.02 0.20 3.32
C TRP A 36 17.78 0.27 1.99
N ARG A 37 17.73 -0.81 1.18
CA ARG A 37 18.39 -0.86 -0.13
C ARG A 37 17.84 0.14 -1.14
N LEU A 38 16.59 0.55 -0.93
CA LEU A 38 15.90 1.49 -1.81
C LEU A 38 15.92 2.93 -1.28
N GLY A 39 16.50 3.16 -0.10
CA GLY A 39 16.41 4.47 0.54
C GLY A 39 15.00 4.79 1.07
N LEU A 40 14.14 3.78 1.21
CA LEU A 40 12.71 3.92 1.55
C LEU A 40 12.40 3.54 3.01
N HIS A 41 13.40 3.19 3.81
CA HIS A 41 13.15 2.87 5.21
C HIS A 41 12.76 4.13 6.01
N PRO A 42 11.78 4.07 6.93
CA PRO A 42 11.34 5.25 7.69
C PRO A 42 12.46 5.99 8.43
N ASP A 43 13.47 5.25 8.92
CA ASP A 43 14.63 5.83 9.62
C ASP A 43 15.74 6.34 8.68
N GLN A 44 15.57 6.20 7.35
CA GLN A 44 16.53 6.74 6.38
C GLN A 44 16.19 8.18 6.00
N PRO A 45 17.17 9.10 5.98
CA PRO A 45 16.94 10.48 5.55
C PRO A 45 16.39 10.61 4.13
N THR A 46 16.74 9.68 3.24
CA THR A 46 16.27 9.65 1.84
C THR A 46 14.79 9.29 1.70
N ALA A 47 14.20 8.67 2.72
CA ALA A 47 12.78 8.29 2.70
C ALA A 47 11.86 9.48 2.99
N VAL A 48 12.42 10.60 3.47
CA VAL A 48 11.66 11.83 3.76
C VAL A 48 11.27 12.49 2.44
N VAL A 49 9.96 12.62 2.20
CA VAL A 49 9.41 13.33 1.04
C VAL A 49 9.53 14.83 1.28
N ASN A 50 10.65 15.43 0.86
CA ASN A 50 10.91 16.88 0.94
C ASN A 50 10.52 17.63 -0.35
N SER A 51 9.93 16.95 -1.32
CA SER A 51 9.45 17.56 -2.57
C SER A 51 8.09 18.24 -2.36
N PRO A 52 7.73 19.24 -3.19
CA PRO A 52 6.39 19.80 -3.18
C PRO A 52 5.35 18.68 -3.26
N SER A 53 4.30 18.80 -2.45
CA SER A 53 3.20 17.85 -2.50
C SER A 53 2.69 17.72 -3.93
N PRO A 54 2.39 16.49 -4.40
CA PRO A 54 1.76 16.28 -5.70
C PRO A 54 0.48 17.12 -5.85
N PRO A 55 0.02 17.36 -7.08
CA PRO A 55 -1.22 18.09 -7.33
C PRO A 55 -2.39 17.53 -6.50
N GLY A 56 -3.29 18.41 -6.04
CA GLY A 56 -4.37 18.04 -5.12
C GLY A 56 -5.25 16.87 -5.59
N TRP A 57 -5.46 16.73 -6.91
CA TRP A 57 -6.20 15.59 -7.48
C TRP A 57 -5.57 14.23 -7.16
N TRP A 58 -4.24 14.19 -7.00
CA TRP A 58 -3.50 12.98 -6.63
C TRP A 58 -3.79 12.57 -5.18
N HIS A 59 -3.81 13.54 -4.26
CA HIS A 59 -4.19 13.30 -2.86
C HIS A 59 -5.64 12.84 -2.74
N THR A 60 -6.55 13.49 -3.44
CA THR A 60 -7.98 13.10 -3.46
C THR A 60 -8.17 11.67 -3.97
N ALA A 61 -7.43 11.27 -5.00
CA ALA A 61 -7.45 9.89 -5.49
C ALA A 61 -6.92 8.90 -4.42
N GLY A 62 -5.79 9.22 -3.79
CA GLY A 62 -5.20 8.41 -2.71
C GLY A 62 -6.12 8.23 -1.51
N GLU A 63 -6.70 9.31 -1.01
CA GLU A 63 -7.67 9.28 0.10
C GLU A 63 -8.90 8.44 -0.23
N ARG A 64 -9.41 8.54 -1.46
CA ARG A 64 -10.54 7.73 -1.92
C ARG A 64 -10.21 6.23 -1.88
N TYR A 65 -9.00 5.83 -2.27
CA TYR A 65 -8.57 4.43 -2.18
C TYR A 65 -8.39 3.96 -0.73
N ALA A 66 -7.83 4.81 0.14
CA ALA A 66 -7.68 4.49 1.55
C ALA A 66 -9.03 4.28 2.25
N ARG A 67 -10.01 5.17 2.02
CA ARG A 67 -11.37 5.04 2.55
C ARG A 67 -12.08 3.76 2.10
N GLN A 68 -11.85 3.31 0.87
CA GLN A 68 -12.42 2.06 0.36
C GLN A 68 -11.81 0.81 1.01
N ARG A 69 -10.54 0.88 1.46
CA ARG A 69 -9.86 -0.24 2.15
C ARG A 69 -10.32 -0.42 3.59
N SER A 70 -10.68 0.66 4.28
CA SER A 70 -11.08 0.62 5.70
C SER A 70 -12.48 0.02 5.92
N GLY A 71 -13.30 -0.13 4.87
CA GLY A 71 -14.67 -0.65 4.97
C GLY A 71 -14.80 -2.18 5.02
N GLY A 72 -13.69 -2.93 5.11
CA GLY A 72 -13.68 -4.39 4.91
C GLY A 72 -13.28 -5.26 6.11
N ARG A 73 -13.17 -4.73 7.33
CA ARG A 73 -12.84 -5.53 8.53
C ARG A 73 -14.08 -5.70 9.42
N PRO A 74 -14.76 -6.86 9.41
CA PRO A 74 -15.58 -7.21 10.57
C PRO A 74 -14.61 -7.38 11.74
N VAL A 75 -14.80 -6.59 12.79
CA VAL A 75 -14.20 -6.89 14.09
C VAL A 75 -14.95 -8.12 14.61
N SER A 76 -14.21 -9.17 14.95
CA SER A 76 -14.67 -10.21 15.87
C SER A 76 -14.15 -9.87 17.26
#